data_AF-A0A953GYP6-F1
#
_entry.id   AF-A0A953GYP6-F1
#
_cell.length_a   1.000
_cell.length_b   1.000
_cell.length_c   1.000
_cell.angle_alpha   90.00
_cell.angle_beta   90.00
_cell.angle_gamma   90.00
#
_symmetry.space_group_name_H-M   'P 1'
#
loop_
_entity.id
_entity.type
_entity.pdbx_description
1 polymer ?
#
loop_
_entity_poly.entity_id
_entity_poly.type
_entity_poly.pdbx_seq_one_letter_code
_entity_poly.pdbx_strand_id
1 'polypeptide(L)'
;MDIQNRGFNSHKKVFILSSELGGPYTKKQRNKNVKQAVCAAFIFIFISLITLKLLGIYPFKKENNEYVNTLSHKPFSQPRYADFATAAASEDARFIANWIISSGDNHNLSFVILDKKNAQVFVFNPEGRLLGATAVLLGASKGDDSVPGIGQRPLAQVTPQERTTPAGRFLGEAGRNMAGEDVVWVDYEAAVSMHRVRTNQPKERRLERLNSPSIKDNRISFGCINMPVAFYENILRPQFQKRYGMIYVLPEEKPLKEVFVRAYDPFVQYKPLTAKPIHSSLPL
;
A
#
# COMPACT_ATOMS: atom_id res chain seq x y z
N MET A 1 -11.52 74.51 -6.24
CA MET A 1 -11.19 74.98 -4.88
C MET A 1 -11.31 73.74 -3.99
N ASP A 2 -10.30 72.86 -3.88
CA ASP A 2 -8.88 73.13 -3.56
C ASP A 2 -8.84 73.84 -2.18
N ILE A 3 -8.26 73.33 -1.08
CA ILE A 3 -6.93 72.75 -0.87
C ILE A 3 -6.84 72.20 0.59
N GLN A 4 -6.27 70.99 0.74
CA GLN A 4 -5.26 70.54 1.72
C GLN A 4 -5.46 70.70 3.24
N ASN A 5 -4.74 70.02 4.16
CA ASN A 5 -3.82 68.88 4.26
C ASN A 5 -3.04 69.16 5.56
N ARG A 6 -2.82 68.14 6.41
CA ARG A 6 -1.74 67.97 7.43
C ARG A 6 -2.21 66.82 8.34
N GLY A 7 -1.62 65.64 8.43
CA GLY A 7 -0.27 65.19 8.09
C GLY A 7 0.50 64.91 9.38
N PHE A 8 0.71 63.64 9.74
CA PHE A 8 1.99 63.19 10.29
C PHE A 8 2.25 61.70 10.01
N ASN A 9 3.48 61.47 9.58
CA ASN A 9 4.07 60.24 9.06
C ASN A 9 4.52 59.27 10.15
N SER A 10 4.52 57.99 9.81
CA SER A 10 5.52 57.04 10.30
C SER A 10 5.79 55.98 9.22
N HIS A 11 6.77 56.28 8.37
CA HIS A 11 7.41 55.35 7.45
C HIS A 11 8.35 54.40 8.21
N LYS A 12 8.21 53.09 8.00
CA LYS A 12 9.37 52.19 7.94
C LYS A 12 9.27 51.32 6.69
N LYS A 13 10.10 51.70 5.70
CA LYS A 13 10.51 50.86 4.58
C LYS A 13 11.23 49.63 5.12
N VAL A 14 10.85 48.43 4.67
CA VAL A 14 11.76 47.29 4.67
C VAL A 14 12.08 46.97 3.22
N PHE A 15 13.37 47.03 2.94
CA PHE A 15 14.00 46.82 1.64
C PHE A 15 13.77 45.40 1.14
N ILE A 16 13.35 45.29 -0.12
CA ILE A 16 13.52 44.09 -0.94
C ILE A 16 15.01 44.01 -1.27
N LEU A 17 15.74 43.08 -0.64
CA LEU A 17 17.06 42.67 -1.11
C LEU A 17 16.84 41.60 -2.18
N SER A 18 16.99 42.02 -3.44
CA SER A 18 17.32 41.12 -4.55
C SER A 18 18.75 40.61 -4.33
N SER A 19 18.90 39.33 -3.99
CA SER A 19 20.17 38.64 -4.19
C SER A 19 20.10 37.90 -5.53
N GLU A 20 20.68 38.52 -6.56
CA GLU A 20 21.26 37.79 -7.67
C GLU A 20 22.33 36.85 -7.10
N LEU A 21 22.26 35.55 -7.44
CA LEU A 21 23.36 34.62 -7.67
C LEU A 21 22.77 33.20 -7.84
N GLY A 22 22.74 32.70 -9.09
CA GLY A 22 22.53 31.29 -9.38
C GLY A 22 21.60 30.96 -10.55
N GLY A 23 22.06 31.26 -11.78
CA GLY A 23 21.44 30.73 -13.01
C GLY A 23 21.50 29.20 -13.11
N PRO A 24 20.92 28.60 -14.16
CA PRO A 24 20.60 27.18 -14.22
C PRO A 24 21.85 26.30 -14.41
N TYR A 25 22.56 26.02 -13.32
CA TYR A 25 23.46 24.86 -13.25
C TYR A 25 22.59 23.60 -13.17
N THR A 26 22.36 23.01 -14.34
CA THR A 26 21.43 21.90 -14.54
C THR A 26 21.71 20.71 -13.61
N LYS A 27 20.64 20.15 -13.01
CA LYS A 27 20.60 18.87 -12.28
C LYS A 27 21.29 17.71 -13.03
N LYS A 28 21.43 17.85 -14.35
CA LYS A 28 22.10 16.92 -15.28
C LYS A 28 23.64 16.90 -15.12
N GLN A 29 24.27 18.03 -14.73
CA GLN A 29 25.72 18.12 -14.52
C GLN A 29 26.14 17.44 -13.20
N ARG A 30 25.33 17.60 -12.14
CA ARG A 30 25.57 16.99 -10.81
C ARG A 30 25.58 15.45 -10.86
N ASN A 31 24.68 14.86 -11.65
CA ASN A 31 24.62 13.40 -11.85
C ASN A 31 25.78 12.84 -12.70
N LYS A 32 26.38 13.65 -13.59
CA LYS A 32 27.57 13.22 -14.36
C LYS A 32 28.81 13.14 -13.46
N ASN A 33 29.02 14.15 -12.62
CA ASN A 33 30.17 14.20 -11.70
C ASN A 33 30.11 13.09 -10.64
N VAL A 34 28.92 12.75 -10.14
CA VAL A 34 28.74 11.63 -9.20
C VAL A 34 28.98 10.28 -9.89
N LYS A 35 28.50 10.08 -11.13
CA LYS A 35 28.77 8.84 -11.89
C LYS A 35 30.25 8.69 -12.27
N GLN A 36 30.95 9.78 -12.59
CA GLN A 36 32.39 9.76 -12.85
C GLN A 36 33.21 9.46 -11.59
N ALA A 37 32.85 10.03 -10.44
CA ALA A 37 33.52 9.74 -9.17
C ALA A 37 33.34 8.28 -8.72
N VAL A 38 32.16 7.70 -8.93
CA VAL A 38 31.88 6.28 -8.63
C VAL A 38 32.66 5.35 -9.57
N CYS A 39 32.69 5.62 -10.88
CA CYS A 39 33.51 4.84 -11.83
C CYS A 39 35.02 4.91 -11.52
N ALA A 40 35.53 6.09 -11.17
CA ALA A 40 36.94 6.24 -10.79
C ALA A 40 37.28 5.41 -9.54
N ALA A 41 36.41 5.42 -8.52
CA ALA A 41 36.60 4.61 -7.31
C ALA A 41 36.62 3.10 -7.60
N PHE A 42 35.76 2.60 -8.48
CA PHE A 42 35.76 1.18 -8.89
C PHE A 42 37.02 0.80 -9.68
N ILE A 43 37.52 1.69 -10.53
CA ILE A 43 38.76 1.46 -11.29
C ILE A 43 39.98 1.43 -10.36
N PHE A 44 40.06 2.33 -9.37
CA PHE A 44 41.13 2.29 -8.37
C PHE A 44 41.11 1.02 -7.52
N ILE A 45 39.93 0.53 -7.13
CA ILE A 45 39.80 -0.74 -6.39
C ILE A 45 40.25 -1.92 -7.26
N PHE A 46 39.87 -1.96 -8.55
CA PHE A 46 40.27 -3.02 -9.45
C PHE A 46 41.78 -3.01 -9.75
N ILE A 47 42.37 -1.83 -9.97
CA ILE A 47 43.82 -1.70 -10.20
C ILE A 47 44.60 -2.04 -8.91
N SER A 48 44.09 -1.67 -7.73
CA SER A 48 44.70 -2.04 -6.45
C SER A 48 44.63 -3.55 -6.20
N LEU A 49 43.52 -4.21 -6.53
CA LEU A 49 43.42 -5.67 -6.45
C LEU A 49 44.33 -6.40 -7.46
N ILE A 50 44.50 -5.85 -8.67
CA ILE A 50 45.42 -6.41 -9.67
C ILE A 50 46.89 -6.22 -9.26
N THR A 51 47.26 -5.06 -8.71
CA THR A 51 48.61 -4.79 -8.20
C THR A 51 48.94 -5.64 -6.97
N LEU A 52 48.00 -5.84 -6.04
CA LEU A 52 48.18 -6.79 -4.93
C LEU A 52 48.33 -8.24 -5.40
N LYS A 53 47.69 -8.63 -6.52
CA LYS A 53 47.81 -9.96 -7.13
C LYS A 53 49.16 -10.15 -7.84
N LEU A 54 49.72 -9.11 -8.45
CA LEU A 54 51.05 -9.12 -9.08
C LEU A 54 52.20 -9.09 -8.06
N LEU A 55 51.99 -8.53 -6.87
CA LEU A 55 52.95 -8.52 -5.75
C LEU A 55 52.99 -9.82 -4.94
N GLY A 56 52.14 -10.82 -5.26
CA GLY A 56 52.19 -12.15 -4.64
C GLY A 56 51.71 -12.20 -3.18
N ILE A 57 51.03 -11.16 -2.68
CA ILE A 57 50.59 -11.07 -1.27
C ILE A 57 49.20 -11.69 -1.05
N TYR A 58 48.49 -12.08 -2.12
CA TYR A 58 47.24 -12.85 -2.01
C TYR A 58 47.50 -14.36 -2.26
N PRO A 59 47.26 -15.24 -1.27
CA PRO A 59 47.34 -16.68 -1.49
C PRO A 59 46.17 -17.12 -2.39
N PHE A 60 46.48 -17.51 -3.62
CA PHE A 60 45.55 -18.18 -4.52
C PHE A 60 45.39 -19.63 -4.07
N LYS A 61 44.34 -19.92 -3.28
CA LYS A 61 43.96 -21.29 -2.94
C LYS A 61 43.35 -21.93 -4.18
N LYS A 62 44.03 -22.96 -4.70
CA LYS A 62 43.56 -23.77 -5.82
C LYS A 62 42.40 -24.64 -5.31
N GLU A 63 41.16 -24.22 -5.56
CA GLU A 63 40.00 -25.08 -5.31
C GLU A 63 39.94 -26.16 -6.39
N ASN A 64 40.01 -27.41 -5.94
CA ASN A 64 39.80 -28.57 -6.78
C ASN A 64 38.33 -28.61 -7.17
N ASN A 65 38.07 -28.57 -8.48
CA ASN A 65 36.74 -28.62 -9.08
C ASN A 65 36.20 -30.05 -8.97
N GLU A 66 35.62 -30.38 -7.81
CA GLU A 66 34.70 -31.48 -7.65
C GLU A 66 33.30 -30.87 -7.78
N TYR A 67 32.60 -31.14 -8.88
CA TYR A 67 31.21 -30.72 -9.08
C TYR A 67 30.30 -31.51 -8.12
N VAL A 68 30.40 -31.20 -6.82
CA VAL A 68 29.33 -31.50 -5.87
C VAL A 68 28.26 -30.46 -6.17
N ASN A 69 27.11 -30.95 -6.62
CA ASN A 69 25.93 -30.16 -6.94
C ASN A 69 25.34 -29.55 -5.67
N THR A 70 26.04 -28.59 -5.05
CA THR A 70 25.50 -27.76 -3.98
C THR A 70 24.80 -26.56 -4.59
N LEU A 71 23.71 -26.83 -5.33
CA LEU A 71 22.56 -25.95 -5.19
C LEU A 71 22.21 -26.01 -3.72
N SER A 72 22.71 -25.04 -2.95
CA SER A 72 22.17 -24.67 -1.66
C SER A 72 20.69 -24.39 -1.89
N HIS A 73 19.89 -25.45 -1.83
CA HIS A 73 18.46 -25.35 -1.63
C HIS A 73 18.35 -24.80 -0.22
N LYS A 74 18.43 -23.46 -0.10
CA LYS A 74 17.80 -22.76 1.01
C LYS A 74 16.43 -23.43 1.11
N PRO A 75 16.12 -24.15 2.21
CA PRO A 75 14.90 -24.93 2.27
C PRO A 75 13.78 -23.98 1.90
N PHE A 76 13.02 -24.32 0.86
CA PHE A 76 11.84 -23.59 0.48
C PHE A 76 10.99 -23.51 1.74
N SER A 77 11.00 -22.35 2.41
CA SER A 77 10.20 -22.15 3.60
C SER A 77 8.77 -22.37 3.15
N GLN A 78 8.06 -23.29 3.81
CA GLN A 78 6.66 -23.57 3.50
C GLN A 78 5.91 -22.24 3.33
N PRO A 79 5.09 -22.09 2.28
CA PRO A 79 4.34 -20.87 2.05
C PRO A 79 3.58 -20.52 3.31
N ARG A 80 3.70 -19.26 3.74
CA ARG A 80 2.93 -18.72 4.84
C ARG A 80 1.60 -18.23 4.30
N TYR A 81 0.52 -18.60 4.97
CA TYR A 81 -0.85 -18.25 4.60
C TYR A 81 -1.43 -17.29 5.63
N ALA A 82 -2.40 -16.49 5.20
CA ALA A 82 -3.16 -15.67 6.12
C ALA A 82 -4.15 -16.55 6.91
N ASP A 83 -4.28 -16.28 8.20
CA ASP A 83 -5.20 -16.97 9.09
C ASP A 83 -6.43 -16.08 9.34
N PHE A 84 -7.57 -16.48 8.76
CA PHE A 84 -8.87 -15.83 8.95
C PHE A 84 -9.57 -16.26 10.25
N ALA A 85 -8.94 -17.12 11.06
CA ALA A 85 -9.57 -17.80 12.18
C ALA A 85 -10.92 -18.41 11.75
N THR A 86 -12.01 -18.05 12.43
CA THR A 86 -13.36 -18.52 12.12
C THR A 86 -14.16 -17.56 11.23
N ALA A 87 -13.56 -16.48 10.73
CA ALA A 87 -14.27 -15.51 9.90
C ALA A 87 -14.61 -16.10 8.53
N ALA A 88 -15.88 -15.93 8.13
CA ALA A 88 -16.29 -16.16 6.75
C ALA A 88 -15.62 -15.10 5.85
N ALA A 89 -15.03 -15.56 4.74
CA ALA A 89 -14.33 -14.74 3.78
C ALA A 89 -14.44 -15.37 2.39
N SER A 90 -14.57 -14.53 1.36
CA SER A 90 -14.64 -14.96 -0.03
C SER A 90 -13.33 -15.61 -0.50
N GLU A 91 -13.44 -16.36 -1.61
CA GLU A 91 -12.27 -16.92 -2.28
C GLU A 91 -11.28 -15.82 -2.71
N ASP A 92 -11.78 -14.72 -3.28
CA ASP A 92 -10.97 -13.55 -3.67
C ASP A 92 -10.20 -12.97 -2.47
N ALA A 93 -10.87 -12.81 -1.31
CA ALA A 93 -10.23 -12.30 -0.10
C ALA A 93 -9.14 -13.25 0.44
N ARG A 94 -9.43 -14.56 0.48
CA ARG A 94 -8.46 -15.57 0.90
C ARG A 94 -7.27 -15.64 -0.04
N PHE A 95 -7.52 -15.61 -1.35
CA PHE A 95 -6.50 -15.62 -2.38
C PHE A 95 -5.54 -14.43 -2.22
N ILE A 96 -6.08 -13.21 -2.10
CA ILE A 96 -5.25 -12.01 -1.92
C ILE A 96 -4.51 -12.03 -0.58
N ALA A 97 -5.16 -12.38 0.53
CA ALA A 97 -4.50 -12.45 1.83
C ALA A 97 -3.32 -13.44 1.85
N ASN A 98 -3.51 -14.63 1.26
CA ASN A 98 -2.46 -15.62 1.14
C ASN A 98 -1.30 -15.13 0.28
N TRP A 99 -1.59 -14.49 -0.85
CA TRP A 99 -0.57 -13.88 -1.69
C TRP A 99 0.22 -12.79 -0.95
N ILE A 100 -0.46 -11.90 -0.22
CA ILE A 100 0.18 -10.82 0.54
C ILE A 100 1.23 -11.40 1.50
N ILE A 101 0.85 -12.43 2.27
CA ILE A 101 1.74 -13.05 3.26
C ILE A 101 2.85 -13.87 2.62
N SER A 102 2.54 -14.65 1.58
CA SER A 102 3.55 -15.46 0.88
C SER A 102 4.59 -14.59 0.18
N SER A 103 4.18 -13.45 -0.39
CA SER A 103 5.08 -12.55 -1.12
C SER A 103 5.75 -11.49 -0.25
N GLY A 104 5.23 -11.21 0.95
CA GLY A 104 5.66 -10.10 1.79
C GLY A 104 5.25 -8.72 1.24
N ASP A 105 4.21 -8.66 0.38
CA ASP A 105 3.76 -7.43 -0.25
C ASP A 105 3.26 -6.38 0.75
N ASN A 106 2.85 -6.79 1.96
CA ASN A 106 2.52 -5.87 3.04
C ASN A 106 3.74 -5.18 3.67
N HIS A 107 4.98 -5.53 3.29
CA HIS A 107 6.22 -4.99 3.84
C HIS A 107 6.32 -5.08 5.38
N ASN A 108 5.80 -6.17 5.96
CA ASN A 108 5.74 -6.37 7.41
C ASN A 108 4.96 -5.26 8.15
N LEU A 109 3.93 -4.70 7.49
CA LEU A 109 2.93 -3.82 8.08
C LEU A 109 1.63 -4.59 8.34
N SER A 110 0.87 -4.16 9.35
CA SER A 110 -0.54 -4.55 9.46
C SER A 110 -1.25 -4.16 8.17
N PHE A 111 -2.21 -4.99 7.76
CA PHE A 111 -2.92 -4.74 6.52
C PHE A 111 -4.41 -5.00 6.62
N VAL A 112 -5.14 -4.39 5.70
CA VAL A 112 -6.59 -4.40 5.64
C VAL A 112 -7.01 -4.90 4.27
N ILE A 113 -8.00 -5.80 4.23
CA ILE A 113 -8.66 -6.20 2.99
C ILE A 113 -10.12 -5.74 3.06
N LEU A 114 -10.54 -4.95 2.07
CA LEU A 114 -11.95 -4.63 1.85
C LEU A 114 -12.48 -5.48 0.70
N ASP A 115 -13.39 -6.40 1.02
CA ASP A 115 -14.19 -7.12 0.04
C ASP A 115 -15.46 -6.32 -0.28
N LYS A 116 -15.46 -5.63 -1.43
CA LYS A 116 -16.59 -4.80 -1.86
C LYS A 116 -17.83 -5.62 -2.22
N LYS A 117 -17.65 -6.83 -2.75
CA LYS A 117 -18.77 -7.70 -3.16
C LYS A 117 -19.54 -8.20 -1.94
N ASN A 118 -18.88 -8.33 -0.79
CA ASN A 118 -19.48 -8.77 0.47
C ASN A 118 -19.62 -7.64 1.52
N ALA A 119 -19.29 -6.39 1.16
CA ALA A 119 -19.29 -5.24 2.06
C ALA A 119 -18.63 -5.53 3.42
N GLN A 120 -17.50 -6.23 3.40
CA GLN A 120 -16.81 -6.71 4.59
C GLN A 120 -15.35 -6.28 4.59
N VAL A 121 -14.86 -5.90 5.76
CA VAL A 121 -13.45 -5.59 5.97
C VAL A 121 -12.81 -6.61 6.90
N PHE A 122 -11.55 -6.93 6.64
CA PHE A 122 -10.69 -7.78 7.45
C PHE A 122 -9.42 -7.00 7.82
N VAL A 123 -9.06 -6.98 9.09
CA VAL A 123 -7.82 -6.35 9.57
C VAL A 123 -6.89 -7.44 10.06
N PHE A 124 -5.66 -7.45 9.57
CA PHE A 124 -4.64 -8.42 9.89
C PHE A 124 -3.43 -7.75 10.53
N ASN A 125 -2.76 -8.49 11.40
CA ASN A 125 -1.43 -8.12 11.87
C ASN A 125 -0.38 -8.35 10.76
N PRO A 126 0.89 -7.93 10.96
CA PRO A 126 1.93 -8.07 9.94
C PRO A 126 2.18 -9.52 9.47
N GLU A 127 1.96 -10.49 10.35
CA GLU A 127 2.16 -11.91 10.08
C GLU A 127 0.96 -12.60 9.41
N GLY A 128 -0.13 -11.87 9.17
CA GLY A 128 -1.32 -12.40 8.51
C GLY A 128 -2.33 -13.08 9.42
N ARG A 129 -2.26 -12.86 10.73
CA ARG A 129 -3.31 -13.29 11.66
C ARG A 129 -4.42 -12.25 11.70
N LEU A 130 -5.67 -12.71 11.57
CA LEU A 130 -6.84 -11.85 11.66
C LEU A 130 -6.95 -11.23 13.06
N LEU A 131 -7.04 -9.91 13.10
CA LEU A 131 -7.32 -9.12 14.30
C LEU A 131 -8.82 -8.85 14.46
N GLY A 132 -9.54 -8.74 13.34
CA GLY A 132 -10.99 -8.64 13.36
C GLY A 132 -11.58 -8.50 11.96
N ALA A 133 -12.87 -8.83 11.84
CA ALA A 133 -13.67 -8.63 10.64
C ALA A 133 -15.01 -7.98 10.99
N THR A 134 -15.54 -7.14 10.10
CA THR A 134 -16.86 -6.50 10.26
C THR A 134 -17.49 -6.16 8.92
N ALA A 135 -18.83 -6.09 8.89
CA ALA A 135 -19.54 -5.41 7.81
C ALA A 135 -19.20 -3.91 7.82
N VAL A 136 -19.23 -3.29 6.64
CA VAL A 136 -18.97 -1.86 6.42
C VAL A 136 -20.03 -1.26 5.50
N LEU A 137 -20.15 0.07 5.51
CA LEU A 137 -20.81 0.81 4.44
C LEU A 137 -19.76 1.34 3.48
N LEU A 138 -20.06 1.34 2.19
CA LEU A 138 -19.13 1.72 1.13
C LEU A 138 -19.85 2.53 0.05
N GLY A 139 -19.14 2.85 -1.04
CA GLY A 139 -19.68 3.63 -2.16
C GLY A 139 -21.08 3.17 -2.58
N ALA A 140 -21.99 4.13 -2.78
CA ALA A 140 -23.36 3.85 -3.19
C ALA A 140 -23.43 3.15 -4.54
N SER A 141 -22.49 3.45 -5.44
CA SER A 141 -22.39 2.84 -6.75
C SER A 141 -21.33 1.74 -6.76
N LYS A 142 -21.56 0.74 -7.62
CA LYS A 142 -20.51 -0.21 -7.98
C LYS A 142 -19.50 0.48 -8.88
N GLY A 143 -18.24 0.10 -8.75
CA GLY A 143 -17.16 0.62 -9.58
C GLY A 143 -15.83 0.53 -8.89
N ASP A 144 -14.78 0.39 -9.68
CA ASP A 144 -13.40 0.17 -9.22
C ASP A 144 -12.49 1.40 -9.34
N ASP A 145 -12.94 2.43 -10.04
CA ASP A 145 -12.16 3.64 -10.27
C ASP A 145 -12.81 4.87 -9.63
N SER A 146 -11.97 5.84 -9.28
CA SER A 146 -12.39 7.21 -8.96
C SER A 146 -12.24 8.10 -10.18
N VAL A 147 -13.12 9.10 -10.32
CA VAL A 147 -12.98 10.10 -11.39
C VAL A 147 -11.91 11.14 -11.00
N PRO A 148 -11.11 11.64 -11.96
CA PRO A 148 -10.10 12.66 -11.68
C PRO A 148 -10.69 13.89 -10.97
N GLY A 149 -10.00 14.35 -9.93
CA GLY A 149 -10.39 15.56 -9.19
C GLY A 149 -11.57 15.39 -8.23
N ILE A 150 -12.09 14.17 -8.03
CA ILE A 150 -13.28 13.96 -7.18
C ILE A 150 -13.08 14.42 -5.74
N GLY A 151 -11.88 14.24 -5.19
CA GLY A 151 -11.59 14.60 -3.79
C GLY A 151 -11.65 16.10 -3.52
N GLN A 152 -11.60 16.94 -4.55
CA GLN A 152 -11.68 18.41 -4.44
C GLN A 152 -13.08 18.96 -4.77
N ARG A 153 -14.01 18.12 -5.23
CA ARG A 153 -15.37 18.53 -5.58
C ARG A 153 -16.26 18.59 -4.34
N PRO A 154 -17.14 19.61 -4.23
CA PRO A 154 -18.21 19.60 -3.24
C PRO A 154 -19.09 18.34 -3.38
N LEU A 155 -19.50 17.74 -2.26
CA LEU A 155 -20.33 16.52 -2.28
C LEU A 155 -21.62 16.66 -3.10
N ALA A 156 -22.22 17.85 -3.13
CA ALA A 156 -23.42 18.13 -3.92
C ALA A 156 -23.21 17.99 -5.43
N GLN A 157 -21.96 18.07 -5.90
CA GLN A 157 -21.60 17.91 -7.30
C GLN A 157 -21.22 16.47 -7.66
N VAL A 158 -21.05 15.58 -6.68
CA VAL A 158 -20.73 14.17 -6.94
C VAL A 158 -21.99 13.43 -7.37
N THR A 159 -22.03 13.05 -8.65
CA THR A 159 -23.17 12.34 -9.25
C THR A 159 -23.32 10.95 -8.64
N PRO A 160 -24.51 10.32 -8.70
CA PRO A 160 -24.72 8.99 -8.14
C PRO A 160 -23.69 7.96 -8.61
N GLN A 161 -23.40 7.92 -9.91
CA GLN A 161 -22.48 6.96 -10.54
C GLN A 161 -21.03 7.12 -10.07
N GLU A 162 -20.62 8.34 -9.71
CA GLU A 162 -19.27 8.65 -9.22
C GLU A 162 -19.05 8.26 -7.75
N ARG A 163 -20.09 7.79 -7.03
CA ARG A 163 -20.01 7.41 -5.61
C ARG A 163 -19.44 6.00 -5.44
N THR A 164 -18.24 5.77 -5.92
CA THR A 164 -17.54 4.48 -5.92
C THR A 164 -16.49 4.42 -4.79
N THR A 165 -16.13 3.21 -4.37
CA THR A 165 -14.94 2.97 -3.55
C THR A 165 -13.87 2.36 -4.46
N PRO A 166 -12.73 3.04 -4.69
CA PRO A 166 -11.74 2.58 -5.67
C PRO A 166 -11.11 1.25 -5.24
N ALA A 167 -10.87 0.37 -6.20
CA ALA A 167 -10.14 -0.88 -6.01
C ALA A 167 -8.64 -0.63 -6.15
N GLY A 168 -7.81 -1.41 -5.45
CA GLY A 168 -6.36 -1.29 -5.56
C GLY A 168 -5.62 -1.56 -4.27
N ARG A 169 -4.34 -1.16 -4.28
CA ARG A 169 -3.40 -1.27 -3.17
C ARG A 169 -2.97 0.13 -2.74
N PHE A 170 -3.19 0.45 -1.48
CA PHE A 170 -2.99 1.78 -0.93
C PHE A 170 -2.13 1.74 0.32
N LEU A 171 -1.29 2.76 0.50
CA LEU A 171 -0.61 3.00 1.77
C LEU A 171 -1.56 3.80 2.67
N GLY A 172 -2.12 3.15 3.68
CA GLY A 172 -3.04 3.78 4.62
C GLY A 172 -2.32 4.53 5.72
N GLU A 173 -2.85 5.70 6.06
CA GLU A 173 -2.29 6.63 7.04
C GLU A 173 -3.37 7.13 8.01
N ALA A 174 -3.07 7.16 9.31
CA ALA A 174 -3.93 7.83 10.28
C ALA A 174 -3.87 9.35 10.08
N GLY A 175 -5.02 10.01 10.06
CA GLY A 175 -5.09 11.46 9.94
C GLY A 175 -6.37 12.03 10.50
N ARG A 176 -6.64 13.30 10.18
CA ARG A 176 -7.88 13.98 10.53
C ARG A 176 -8.56 14.54 9.30
N ASN A 177 -9.89 14.43 9.26
CA ASN A 177 -10.68 15.08 8.23
C ASN A 177 -10.91 16.57 8.55
N MET A 178 -11.59 17.29 7.65
CA MET A 178 -11.89 18.71 7.81
C MET A 178 -12.77 19.05 9.03
N ALA A 179 -13.50 18.08 9.57
CA ALA A 179 -14.28 18.23 10.80
C ALA A 179 -13.45 17.92 12.06
N GLY A 180 -12.16 17.61 11.92
CA GLY A 180 -11.25 17.27 13.02
C GLY A 180 -11.38 15.84 13.54
N GLU A 181 -12.19 14.99 12.89
CA GLU A 181 -12.36 13.60 13.30
C GLU A 181 -11.19 12.74 12.82
N ASP A 182 -10.72 11.82 13.68
CA ASP A 182 -9.71 10.84 13.30
C ASP A 182 -10.25 9.88 12.22
N VAL A 183 -9.47 9.69 11.16
CA VAL A 183 -9.74 8.80 10.02
C VAL A 183 -8.50 7.99 9.67
N VAL A 184 -8.68 6.89 8.94
CA VAL A 184 -7.57 6.24 8.21
C VAL A 184 -7.75 6.56 6.73
N TRP A 185 -6.85 7.34 6.16
CA TRP A 185 -6.86 7.65 4.73
C TRP A 185 -6.54 6.42 3.90
N VAL A 186 -7.29 6.22 2.81
CA VAL A 186 -7.09 5.14 1.85
C VAL A 186 -6.54 5.72 0.55
N ASP A 187 -7.26 6.67 -0.02
CA ASP A 187 -6.86 7.40 -1.22
C ASP A 187 -7.03 8.89 -0.93
N TYR A 188 -5.91 9.59 -0.72
CA TYR A 188 -5.92 11.01 -0.43
C TYR A 188 -6.42 11.86 -1.61
N GLU A 189 -6.08 11.49 -2.85
CA GLU A 189 -6.45 12.27 -4.03
C GLU A 189 -7.96 12.18 -4.30
N ALA A 190 -8.53 11.00 -4.08
CA ALA A 190 -9.97 10.76 -4.17
C ALA A 190 -10.74 11.16 -2.89
N ALA A 191 -10.05 11.63 -1.85
CA ALA A 191 -10.61 11.90 -0.52
C ALA A 191 -11.40 10.72 0.10
N VAL A 192 -10.93 9.49 -0.14
CA VAL A 192 -11.51 8.26 0.41
C VAL A 192 -10.79 7.86 1.69
N SER A 193 -11.57 7.64 2.75
CA SER A 193 -11.08 7.21 4.05
C SER A 193 -11.94 6.12 4.69
N MET A 194 -11.34 5.37 5.60
CA MET A 194 -12.01 4.52 6.57
C MET A 194 -12.32 5.32 7.83
N HIS A 195 -13.56 5.30 8.29
CA HIS A 195 -13.95 6.03 9.50
C HIS A 195 -15.17 5.42 10.20
N ARG A 196 -15.41 5.89 11.42
CA ARG A 196 -16.59 5.54 12.22
C ARG A 196 -17.87 5.87 11.46
N VAL A 197 -18.87 5.02 11.56
CA VAL A 197 -20.22 5.31 11.06
C VAL A 197 -20.78 6.58 11.71
N ARG A 198 -21.33 7.49 10.90
CA ARG A 198 -21.95 8.72 11.37
C ARG A 198 -23.47 8.58 11.41
N THR A 199 -24.09 8.98 12.51
CA THR A 199 -25.53 8.81 12.78
C THR A 199 -26.33 10.12 12.81
N ASN A 200 -25.70 11.23 12.38
CA ASN A 200 -26.31 12.56 12.38
C ASN A 200 -27.45 12.75 11.36
N GLN A 201 -27.68 11.79 10.45
CA GLN A 201 -28.81 11.77 9.53
C GLN A 201 -29.65 10.49 9.71
N PRO A 202 -30.67 10.51 10.59
CA PRO A 202 -31.47 9.34 10.90
C PRO A 202 -32.15 8.69 9.68
N LYS A 203 -32.54 9.50 8.68
CA LYS A 203 -33.15 9.02 7.42
C LYS A 203 -32.25 8.08 6.62
N GLU A 204 -30.94 8.15 6.82
CA GLU A 204 -29.99 7.26 6.15
C GLU A 204 -29.98 5.84 6.75
N ARG A 205 -30.42 5.67 8.01
CA ARG A 205 -30.50 4.37 8.70
C ARG A 205 -29.18 3.57 8.66
N ARG A 206 -28.06 4.25 8.90
CA ARG A 206 -26.73 3.66 8.68
C ARG A 206 -26.40 2.50 9.63
N LEU A 207 -26.93 2.52 10.86
CA LEU A 207 -26.71 1.42 11.80
C LEU A 207 -27.51 0.18 11.39
N GLU A 208 -28.75 0.36 10.95
CA GLU A 208 -29.61 -0.71 10.44
C GLU A 208 -29.02 -1.32 9.17
N ARG A 209 -28.48 -0.48 8.28
CA ARG A 209 -27.76 -0.94 7.07
C ARG A 209 -26.54 -1.80 7.42
N LEU A 210 -25.75 -1.41 8.42
CA LEU A 210 -24.59 -2.18 8.87
C LEU A 210 -24.99 -3.56 9.42
N ASN A 211 -26.16 -3.67 10.03
CA ASN A 211 -26.68 -4.91 10.59
C ASN A 211 -27.50 -5.73 9.58
N SER A 212 -27.76 -5.20 8.38
CA SER A 212 -28.52 -5.90 7.35
C SER A 212 -27.70 -7.03 6.74
N PRO A 213 -28.30 -8.20 6.45
CA PRO A 213 -27.65 -9.25 5.67
C PRO A 213 -27.53 -8.90 4.18
N SER A 214 -28.24 -7.87 3.71
CA SER A 214 -28.26 -7.46 2.30
C SER A 214 -27.10 -6.52 1.98
N ILE A 215 -26.18 -6.96 1.14
CA ILE A 215 -25.04 -6.15 0.65
C ILE A 215 -25.50 -4.84 -0.03
N LYS A 216 -26.71 -4.83 -0.62
CA LYS A 216 -27.27 -3.62 -1.22
C LYS A 216 -27.52 -2.53 -0.18
N ASP A 217 -27.84 -2.90 1.05
CA ASP A 217 -28.11 -1.93 2.12
C ASP A 217 -26.83 -1.24 2.58
N ASN A 218 -25.67 -1.91 2.46
CA ASN A 218 -24.36 -1.35 2.78
C ASN A 218 -23.89 -0.25 1.81
N ARG A 219 -24.56 -0.07 0.67
CA ARG A 219 -24.16 0.90 -0.36
C ARG A 219 -24.86 2.23 -0.16
N ILE A 220 -24.15 3.22 0.37
CA ILE A 220 -24.73 4.53 0.69
C ILE A 220 -23.73 5.69 0.67
N SER A 221 -22.43 5.44 0.85
CA SER A 221 -21.45 6.51 0.98
C SER A 221 -21.10 7.15 -0.38
N PHE A 222 -20.34 8.25 -0.34
CA PHE A 222 -19.72 8.86 -1.51
C PHE A 222 -18.39 8.20 -1.91
N GLY A 223 -17.98 7.13 -1.22
CA GLY A 223 -16.76 6.36 -1.48
C GLY A 223 -16.03 5.94 -0.21
N CYS A 224 -16.16 6.71 0.87
CA CYS A 224 -15.60 6.40 2.17
C CYS A 224 -16.16 5.09 2.76
N ILE A 225 -15.35 4.41 3.57
CA ILE A 225 -15.65 3.12 4.15
C ILE A 225 -16.06 3.34 5.61
N ASN A 226 -17.33 3.14 5.93
CA ASN A 226 -17.87 3.40 7.26
C ASN A 226 -18.02 2.11 8.04
N MET A 227 -17.60 2.10 9.30
CA MET A 227 -17.60 0.88 10.12
C MET A 227 -18.11 1.14 11.54
N PRO A 228 -18.50 0.09 12.30
CA PRO A 228 -18.88 0.25 13.69
C PRO A 228 -17.81 0.97 14.51
N VAL A 229 -18.25 1.85 15.42
CA VAL A 229 -17.35 2.67 16.25
C VAL A 229 -16.36 1.81 17.01
N ALA A 230 -16.84 0.74 17.67
CA ALA A 230 -15.99 -0.17 18.43
C ALA A 230 -14.93 -0.86 17.56
N PHE A 231 -15.27 -1.24 16.32
CA PHE A 231 -14.31 -1.85 15.40
C PHE A 231 -13.22 -0.85 15.00
N TYR A 232 -13.62 0.38 14.67
CA TYR A 232 -12.67 1.44 14.32
C TYR A 232 -11.69 1.71 15.48
N GLU A 233 -12.20 1.91 16.69
CA GLU A 233 -11.39 2.31 17.85
C GLU A 233 -10.49 1.20 18.36
N ASN A 234 -11.00 -0.03 18.42
CA ASN A 234 -10.33 -1.11 19.13
C ASN A 234 -9.52 -2.01 18.19
N ILE A 235 -9.86 -2.08 16.90
CA ILE A 235 -9.23 -2.97 15.94
C ILE A 235 -8.43 -2.18 14.90
N LEU A 236 -9.09 -1.30 14.14
CA LEU A 236 -8.46 -0.62 13.00
C LEU A 236 -7.44 0.43 13.45
N ARG A 237 -7.88 1.47 14.16
CA ARG A 237 -7.08 2.65 14.52
C ARG A 237 -5.74 2.30 15.18
N PRO A 238 -5.65 1.35 16.13
CA PRO A 238 -4.38 0.99 16.76
C PRO A 238 -3.31 0.51 15.78
N GLN A 239 -3.70 -0.07 14.63
CA GLN A 239 -2.75 -0.54 13.61
C GLN A 239 -2.08 0.60 12.85
N PHE A 240 -2.70 1.78 12.82
CA PHE A 240 -2.24 2.95 12.05
C PHE A 240 -1.66 4.08 12.92
N GLN A 241 -1.77 4.00 14.25
CA GLN A 241 -1.35 5.08 15.16
C GLN A 241 0.16 5.33 15.19
N LYS A 242 0.96 4.29 15.04
CA LYS A 242 2.44 4.38 15.17
C LYS A 242 3.16 4.19 13.85
N ARG A 243 2.47 3.67 12.83
CA ARG A 243 3.00 3.26 11.54
C ARG A 243 1.91 3.34 10.50
N TYR A 244 2.30 3.44 9.23
CA TYR A 244 1.41 3.15 8.11
C TYR A 244 0.89 1.70 8.16
N GLY A 245 -0.19 1.44 7.45
CA GLY A 245 -0.67 0.09 7.16
C GLY A 245 -0.96 -0.07 5.68
N MET A 246 -1.00 -1.30 5.17
CA MET A 246 -1.37 -1.54 3.78
C MET A 246 -2.87 -1.79 3.66
N ILE A 247 -3.52 -1.21 2.65
CA ILE A 247 -4.95 -1.38 2.41
C ILE A 247 -5.16 -1.94 1.01
N TYR A 248 -5.86 -3.05 0.93
CA TYR A 248 -6.18 -3.75 -0.32
C TYR A 248 -7.69 -3.72 -0.51
N VAL A 249 -8.16 -3.03 -1.53
CA VAL A 249 -9.58 -2.97 -1.88
C VAL A 249 -9.82 -3.90 -3.07
N LEU A 250 -10.57 -4.98 -2.86
CA LEU A 250 -10.87 -5.96 -3.89
C LEU A 250 -11.83 -5.38 -4.92
N PRO A 251 -11.61 -5.61 -6.23
CA PRO A 251 -12.50 -5.12 -7.25
C PRO A 251 -13.83 -5.86 -7.28
N GLU A 252 -14.81 -5.22 -7.92
CA GLU A 252 -16.14 -5.79 -8.09
C GLU A 252 -16.65 -5.77 -9.54
N GLU A 253 -16.02 -5.00 -10.43
CA GLU A 253 -16.33 -4.98 -11.86
C GLU A 253 -15.15 -5.50 -12.69
N LYS A 254 -13.94 -5.04 -12.38
CA LYS A 254 -12.69 -5.50 -12.97
C LYS A 254 -12.34 -6.91 -12.51
N PRO A 255 -11.72 -7.72 -13.37
CA PRO A 255 -11.11 -8.97 -12.94
C PRO A 255 -10.06 -8.73 -11.83
N LEU A 256 -10.04 -9.61 -10.82
CA LEU A 256 -9.09 -9.52 -9.70
C LEU A 256 -7.62 -9.39 -10.17
N LYS A 257 -7.26 -10.17 -11.20
CA LYS A 257 -5.93 -10.19 -11.81
C LYS A 257 -5.54 -8.91 -12.57
N GLU A 258 -6.51 -8.08 -12.93
CA GLU A 258 -6.23 -6.78 -13.57
C GLU A 258 -5.79 -5.75 -12.52
N VAL A 259 -6.40 -5.79 -11.33
CA VAL A 259 -6.06 -4.89 -10.23
C VAL A 259 -4.82 -5.36 -9.47
N PHE A 260 -4.71 -6.66 -9.22
CA PHE A 260 -3.57 -7.26 -8.51
C PHE A 260 -2.74 -8.14 -9.45
N VAL A 261 -2.10 -7.51 -10.45
CA VAL A 261 -1.32 -8.18 -11.52
C VAL A 261 -0.18 -9.08 -11.04
N ARG A 262 0.31 -8.87 -9.81
CA ARG A 262 1.38 -9.67 -9.19
C ARG A 262 0.86 -10.79 -8.30
N ALA A 263 -0.46 -10.85 -8.08
CA ALA A 263 -1.07 -11.87 -7.24
C ALA A 263 -0.98 -13.25 -7.90
N TYR A 264 -0.67 -14.26 -7.08
CA TYR A 264 -0.56 -15.65 -7.49
C TYR A 264 -1.11 -16.54 -6.39
N ASP A 265 -1.48 -17.78 -6.75
CA ASP A 265 -1.85 -18.78 -5.76
C ASP A 265 -0.58 -19.45 -5.18
N PRO A 266 -0.25 -19.23 -3.89
CA PRO A 266 0.89 -19.90 -3.27
C PRO A 266 0.73 -21.44 -3.24
N PHE A 267 -0.47 -22.01 -3.24
CA PHE A 267 -0.65 -23.46 -3.30
C PHE A 267 -0.20 -24.07 -4.63
N VAL A 268 -0.41 -23.35 -5.74
CA VAL A 268 0.02 -23.81 -7.06
C VAL A 268 1.54 -23.71 -7.22
N GLN A 269 2.16 -22.66 -6.67
CA GLN A 269 3.62 -22.48 -6.73
C GLN A 269 4.40 -23.53 -5.92
N TYR A 270 3.83 -24.04 -4.83
CA TYR A 270 4.50 -24.97 -3.91
C TYR A 270 4.06 -26.43 -4.08
N LYS A 271 3.38 -26.81 -5.17
CA LYS A 271 3.06 -28.21 -5.42
C LYS A 271 4.37 -29.03 -5.40
N PRO A 272 4.55 -29.96 -4.45
CA PRO A 272 5.76 -30.77 -4.42
C PRO A 272 5.83 -31.52 -5.75
N LEU A 273 6.98 -31.47 -6.41
CA LEU A 273 7.27 -32.41 -7.50
C LEU A 273 7.15 -33.79 -6.89
N THR A 274 6.04 -34.49 -7.11
CA THR A 274 5.90 -35.89 -6.75
C THR A 274 7.03 -36.61 -7.45
N ALA A 275 8.00 -37.13 -6.68
CA ALA A 275 9.15 -37.83 -7.22
C ALA A 275 8.65 -38.93 -8.16
N LYS A 276 9.14 -38.91 -9.41
CA LYS A 276 8.88 -39.98 -10.38
C LYS A 276 9.42 -41.28 -9.76
N PRO A 277 8.70 -42.42 -9.81
CA PRO A 277 9.21 -43.66 -9.27
C PRO A 277 10.52 -44.00 -9.97
N ILE A 278 11.60 -44.19 -9.21
CA ILE A 278 12.84 -44.75 -9.74
C ILE A 278 12.54 -46.22 -9.98
N HIS A 279 12.28 -46.60 -11.23
CA HIS A 279 12.31 -48.00 -11.61
C HIS A 279 13.73 -48.51 -11.41
N SER A 280 13.94 -49.26 -10.33
CA SER A 280 15.15 -50.06 -10.13
C SER A 280 15.11 -51.26 -11.09
N SER A 281 15.65 -51.11 -12.29
CA SER A 281 16.04 -52.27 -13.09
C SER A 281 17.36 -52.80 -12.53
N LEU A 282 17.29 -53.89 -11.78
CA LEU A 282 18.47 -54.71 -11.44
C LEU A 282 18.96 -55.40 -12.73
N PRO A 283 20.26 -55.40 -13.02
CA PRO A 283 20.81 -56.23 -14.08
C PRO A 283 20.88 -57.69 -13.62
N LEU A 284 20.42 -58.61 -14.47
CA LEU A 284 20.81 -60.02 -14.48
C LEU A 284 22.08 -60.18 -15.32
#